data_AF-A0A519D187-F1
#
_entry.id   AF-A0A519D187-F1
#
_cell.length_a   1.000
_cell.length_b   1.000
_cell.length_c   1.000
_cell.angle_alpha   90.00
_cell.angle_beta   90.00
_cell.angle_gamma   90.00
#
_symmetry.space_group_name_H-M   'P 1'
#
loop_
_entity.id
_entity.type
_entity.pdbx_description
1 polymer ?
#
loop_
_entity_poly.entity_id
_entity_poly.type
_entity_poly.pdbx_seq_one_letter_code
_entity_poly.pdbx_strand_id
1 'polypeptide(L)'
;MQVKKMVLPMSLEGLIQKWIFCQQRRLQVEWVPPYVMSHRKLRVSDLQSVGFHGRKRIHRLFALDGAPTGPWMGRAIGACARMGRIALATSLLECWIEALEPDAWTAARGRRILEVEVQRCRNVMHWQREWPRGVLHLEDQPSWMIIPMVRYFRNLKVRSDIEVLSGGHRLLPERMQWSFPESSITPKKVSIIDCSGEFEAFTDNIILAAV
;
A
#
# COMPACT_ATOMS: atom_id res chain seq x y z
N MET A 1 25.17 -13.23 -19.51
CA MET A 1 24.38 -12.00 -19.66
C MET A 1 23.77 -11.66 -18.29
N GLN A 2 24.26 -10.65 -17.58
CA GLN A 2 23.73 -10.31 -16.25
C GLN A 2 22.34 -9.68 -16.42
N VAL A 3 21.31 -10.35 -15.91
CA VAL A 3 19.95 -9.79 -15.90
C VAL A 3 19.94 -8.67 -14.88
N LYS A 4 19.63 -7.44 -15.33
CA LYS A 4 19.57 -6.29 -14.44
C LYS A 4 18.34 -6.43 -13.52
N LYS A 5 18.60 -6.51 -12.22
CA LYS A 5 17.57 -6.59 -11.17
C LYS A 5 17.11 -5.19 -10.76
N MET A 6 15.83 -5.07 -10.43
CA MET A 6 15.22 -3.86 -9.89
C MET A 6 14.50 -4.19 -8.58
N VAL A 7 14.85 -3.49 -7.51
CA VAL A 7 14.24 -3.66 -6.18
C VAL A 7 13.03 -2.74 -6.08
N LEU A 8 11.85 -3.31 -5.81
CA LEU A 8 10.58 -2.58 -5.75
C LEU A 8 9.77 -2.95 -4.50
N PRO A 9 9.08 -2.00 -3.85
CA PRO A 9 8.24 -2.30 -2.70
C PRO A 9 6.99 -3.10 -3.13
N MET A 10 6.58 -4.08 -2.34
CA MET A 10 5.32 -4.81 -2.55
C MET A 10 4.11 -3.94 -2.16
N SER A 11 3.85 -2.92 -2.98
CA SER A 11 2.80 -1.92 -2.79
C SER A 11 2.31 -1.41 -4.15
N LEU A 12 1.30 -0.55 -4.13
CA LEU A 12 0.82 0.14 -5.34
C LEU A 12 1.95 0.90 -6.05
N GLU A 13 2.84 1.55 -5.30
CA GLU A 13 3.97 2.31 -5.84
C GLU A 13 4.91 1.39 -6.63
N GLY A 14 5.33 0.26 -6.05
CA GLY A 14 6.20 -0.69 -6.74
C GLY A 14 5.52 -1.36 -7.93
N LEU A 15 4.20 -1.60 -7.86
CA LEU A 15 3.42 -2.08 -9.00
C LEU A 15 3.47 -1.09 -10.18
N ILE A 16 3.26 0.21 -9.92
CA ILE A 16 3.33 1.25 -10.95
C ILE A 16 4.74 1.35 -11.53
N GLN A 17 5.77 1.33 -10.69
CA GLN A 17 7.16 1.33 -11.15
C GLN A 17 7.45 0.11 -12.04
N LYS A 18 7.02 -1.09 -11.65
CA LYS A 18 7.15 -2.30 -12.48
C LYS A 18 6.46 -2.10 -13.83
N TRP A 19 5.24 -1.57 -13.84
CA TRP A 19 4.49 -1.34 -15.08
C TRP A 19 5.23 -0.38 -16.03
N ILE A 20 5.77 0.73 -15.52
CA ILE A 20 6.51 1.72 -16.32
C ILE A 20 7.85 1.16 -16.83
N PHE A 21 8.65 0.57 -15.95
CA PHE A 21 10.05 0.27 -16.26
C PHE A 21 10.28 -1.14 -16.81
N CYS A 22 9.51 -2.13 -16.36
CA CYS A 22 9.78 -3.53 -16.72
C CYS A 22 9.16 -3.91 -18.07
N GLN A 23 8.08 -3.26 -18.49
CA GLN A 23 7.53 -3.47 -19.85
C GLN A 23 8.56 -3.10 -20.94
N GLN A 24 9.40 -2.09 -20.68
CA GLN A 24 10.34 -1.57 -21.68
C GLN A 24 11.73 -2.24 -21.67
N ARG A 25 12.16 -2.81 -20.53
CA ARG A 25 13.59 -3.13 -20.30
C ARG A 25 13.91 -4.58 -19.91
N ARG A 26 12.94 -5.51 -19.95
CA ARG A 26 13.10 -6.93 -19.54
C ARG A 26 13.86 -7.08 -18.20
N LEU A 27 13.53 -6.23 -17.23
CA LEU A 27 14.15 -6.25 -15.90
C LEU A 27 13.50 -7.33 -15.03
N GLN A 28 14.32 -8.02 -14.22
CA GLN A 28 13.78 -8.87 -13.15
C GLN A 28 13.47 -8.00 -11.93
N VAL A 29 12.29 -8.22 -11.33
CA VAL A 29 11.87 -7.49 -10.14
C VAL A 29 12.11 -8.34 -8.91
N GLU A 30 12.79 -7.75 -7.94
CA GLU A 30 12.90 -8.24 -6.58
C GLU A 30 11.94 -7.43 -5.70
N TRP A 31 10.98 -8.11 -5.08
CA TRP A 31 9.99 -7.46 -4.23
C TRP A 31 10.51 -7.39 -2.80
N VAL A 32 10.40 -6.20 -2.20
CA VAL A 32 10.77 -5.96 -0.79
C VAL A 32 9.56 -5.50 0.03
N PRO A 33 9.55 -5.71 1.36
CA PRO A 33 8.54 -5.16 2.24
C PRO A 33 8.43 -3.64 2.06
N PRO A 34 7.20 -3.10 1.91
CA PRO A 34 7.04 -1.65 1.81
C PRO A 34 7.39 -0.98 3.15
N TYR A 35 7.84 0.27 3.09
CA TYR A 35 8.13 1.16 4.23
C TYR A 35 9.32 0.83 5.14
N VAL A 36 9.82 -0.40 5.13
CA VAL A 36 10.94 -0.81 6.01
C VAL A 36 12.27 -0.87 5.27
N MET A 37 12.26 -1.33 4.01
CA MET A 37 13.48 -1.40 3.20
C MET A 37 13.61 -0.19 2.29
N SER A 38 14.84 0.31 2.16
CA SER A 38 15.17 1.35 1.18
C SER A 38 14.89 0.86 -0.24
N HIS A 39 14.15 1.66 -0.99
CA HIS A 39 13.84 1.41 -2.40
C HIS A 39 13.76 2.73 -3.14
N ARG A 40 13.96 2.66 -4.46
CA ARG A 40 13.77 3.82 -5.33
C ARG A 40 12.31 4.27 -5.25
N LYS A 41 12.09 5.52 -4.87
CA LYS A 41 10.77 6.15 -4.90
C LYS A 41 10.34 6.51 -6.32
N LEU A 42 9.04 6.43 -6.60
CA LEU A 42 8.43 6.90 -7.84
C LEU A 42 8.50 8.42 -7.89
N ARG A 43 9.13 8.98 -8.92
CA ARG A 43 9.25 10.42 -9.14
C ARG A 43 8.27 10.88 -10.21
N VAL A 44 7.89 12.16 -10.17
CA VAL A 44 7.06 12.76 -11.23
C VAL A 44 7.70 12.61 -12.62
N SER A 45 9.03 12.70 -12.70
CA SER A 45 9.80 12.48 -13.93
C SER A 45 9.61 11.08 -14.53
N ASP A 46 9.33 10.08 -13.68
CA ASP A 46 9.14 8.70 -14.13
C ASP A 46 7.84 8.50 -14.91
N LEU A 47 6.88 9.40 -14.68
CA LEU A 47 5.59 9.38 -15.35
C LEU A 47 5.61 10.08 -16.71
N GLN A 48 6.74 10.66 -17.14
CA GLN A 48 6.81 11.43 -18.39
C GLN A 48 6.54 10.58 -19.63
N SER A 49 6.89 9.28 -19.60
CA SER A 49 6.59 8.32 -20.66
C SER A 49 5.11 7.94 -20.73
N VAL A 50 4.32 8.29 -19.71
CA VAL A 50 2.91 7.98 -19.60
C VAL A 50 2.09 9.16 -20.17
N GLY A 51 1.16 8.86 -21.08
CA GLY A 51 0.23 9.85 -21.63
C GLY A 51 -0.53 10.62 -20.53
N PHE A 52 -1.00 11.82 -20.85
CA PHE A 52 -1.68 12.71 -19.88
C PHE A 52 -2.83 12.04 -19.12
N HIS A 53 -3.69 11.30 -19.83
CA HIS A 53 -4.80 10.57 -19.20
C HIS A 53 -4.32 9.45 -18.28
N GLY A 54 -3.30 8.70 -18.68
CA GLY A 54 -2.67 7.68 -17.84
C GLY A 54 -2.09 8.27 -16.54
N ARG A 55 -1.41 9.41 -16.62
CA ARG A 55 -0.91 10.13 -15.44
C ARG A 55 -2.03 10.53 -14.47
N LYS A 56 -3.13 11.10 -14.97
CA LYS A 56 -4.31 11.41 -14.14
C LYS A 56 -4.87 10.17 -13.44
N ARG A 57 -4.95 9.04 -14.16
CA ARG A 57 -5.43 7.77 -13.62
C ARG A 57 -4.48 7.21 -12.54
N ILE A 58 -3.17 7.34 -12.73
CA ILE A 58 -2.14 6.98 -11.72
C ILE A 58 -2.29 7.83 -10.46
N HIS A 59 -2.39 9.16 -10.59
CA HIS A 59 -2.61 10.03 -9.43
C HIS A 59 -3.87 9.65 -8.66
N ARG A 60 -4.96 9.33 -9.37
CA ARG A 60 -6.20 8.87 -8.75
C ARG A 60 -6.04 7.53 -8.02
N LEU A 61 -5.19 6.62 -8.50
CA LEU A 61 -4.94 5.35 -7.81
C LEU A 61 -4.35 5.55 -6.42
N PHE A 62 -3.37 6.45 -6.27
CA PHE A 62 -2.78 6.75 -4.97
C PHE A 62 -3.84 7.26 -3.98
N ALA A 63 -4.77 8.10 -4.43
CA ALA A 63 -5.88 8.54 -3.59
C ALA A 63 -6.86 7.41 -3.23
N LEU A 64 -7.03 6.40 -4.09
CA LEU A 64 -7.91 5.25 -3.86
C LEU A 64 -7.28 4.14 -3.02
N ASP A 65 -5.96 4.16 -2.82
CA ASP A 65 -5.24 3.07 -2.19
C ASP A 65 -5.59 2.89 -0.71
N GLY A 66 -6.36 1.84 -0.38
CA GLY A 66 -6.90 1.63 0.96
C GLY A 66 -8.03 2.60 1.36
N ALA A 67 -8.60 3.34 0.40
CA ALA A 67 -9.77 4.17 0.67
C ALA A 67 -11.00 3.31 1.06
N PRO A 68 -11.91 3.79 1.93
CA PRO A 68 -13.12 3.04 2.28
C PRO A 68 -14.17 3.06 1.15
N THR A 69 -14.12 4.07 0.28
CA THR A 69 -15.10 4.35 -0.78
C THR A 69 -14.39 4.67 -2.09
N GLY A 70 -15.17 4.67 -3.19
CA GLY A 70 -14.69 4.98 -4.53
C GLY A 70 -14.74 3.77 -5.47
N PRO A 71 -14.27 3.94 -6.72
CA PRO A 71 -14.30 2.90 -7.74
C PRO A 71 -13.61 1.62 -7.27
N TRP A 72 -14.32 0.50 -7.37
CA TRP A 72 -13.86 -0.79 -6.85
C TRP A 72 -12.51 -1.21 -7.45
N MET A 73 -12.30 -0.99 -8.76
CA MET A 73 -11.09 -1.44 -9.46
C MET A 73 -9.84 -0.76 -8.92
N GLY A 74 -9.88 0.57 -8.76
CA GLY A 74 -8.74 1.33 -8.22
C GLY A 74 -8.36 0.88 -6.81
N ARG A 75 -9.36 0.62 -5.96
CA ARG A 75 -9.15 0.09 -4.60
C ARG A 75 -8.60 -1.33 -4.62
N ALA A 76 -9.14 -2.18 -5.49
CA ALA A 76 -8.72 -3.58 -5.63
C ALA A 76 -7.29 -3.72 -6.14
N ILE A 77 -6.82 -2.85 -7.05
CA ILE A 77 -5.42 -2.83 -7.51
C ILE A 77 -4.47 -2.67 -6.32
N GLY A 78 -4.75 -1.69 -5.47
CA GLY A 78 -4.02 -1.41 -4.25
C GLY A 78 -3.97 -2.60 -3.29
N ALA A 79 -5.14 -3.15 -2.96
CA ALA A 79 -5.27 -4.32 -2.09
C ALA A 79 -4.50 -5.53 -2.65
N CYS A 80 -4.66 -5.83 -3.94
CA CYS A 80 -3.95 -6.93 -4.60
C CYS A 80 -2.43 -6.73 -4.56
N ALA A 81 -1.95 -5.50 -4.78
CA ALA A 81 -0.54 -5.17 -4.75
C ALA A 81 0.07 -5.41 -3.37
N ARG A 82 -0.54 -4.88 -2.29
CA ARG A 82 -0.05 -5.07 -0.93
C ARG A 82 -0.13 -6.53 -0.44
N MET A 83 -1.10 -7.30 -0.93
CA MET A 83 -1.20 -8.74 -0.63
C MET A 83 -0.18 -9.62 -1.39
N GLY A 84 0.57 -9.05 -2.33
CA GLY A 84 1.48 -9.79 -3.20
C GLY A 84 0.79 -10.56 -4.33
N ARG A 85 -0.47 -10.23 -4.67
CA ARG A 85 -1.18 -10.78 -5.84
C ARG A 85 -0.81 -10.00 -7.11
N ILE A 86 0.50 -9.93 -7.38
CA ILE A 86 1.10 -9.03 -8.38
C ILE A 86 0.54 -9.24 -9.79
N ALA A 87 0.32 -10.50 -10.22
CA ALA A 87 -0.22 -10.78 -11.55
C ALA A 87 -1.63 -10.18 -11.71
N LEU A 88 -2.52 -10.45 -10.75
CA LEU A 88 -3.88 -9.89 -10.73
C LEU A 88 -3.87 -8.36 -10.62
N ALA A 89 -3.00 -7.81 -9.77
CA ALA A 89 -2.84 -6.37 -9.64
C ALA A 89 -2.37 -5.71 -10.95
N THR A 90 -1.46 -6.38 -11.68
CA THR A 90 -0.96 -5.91 -12.99
C THR A 90 -2.08 -5.90 -14.02
N SER A 91 -2.86 -6.98 -14.15
CA SER A 91 -3.98 -7.05 -15.10
C SER A 91 -5.05 -5.99 -14.83
N LEU A 92 -5.40 -5.77 -13.55
CA LEU A 92 -6.32 -4.71 -13.16
C LEU A 92 -5.75 -3.32 -13.42
N LEU A 93 -4.45 -3.11 -13.15
CA LEU A 93 -3.77 -1.84 -13.43
C LEU A 93 -3.79 -1.51 -14.92
N GLU A 94 -3.50 -2.48 -15.79
CA GLU A 94 -3.55 -2.30 -17.24
C GLU A 94 -4.95 -1.89 -17.71
N CYS A 95 -5.99 -2.60 -17.25
CA CYS A 95 -7.38 -2.23 -17.53
C CYS A 95 -7.71 -0.81 -17.03
N TRP A 96 -7.29 -0.47 -15.81
CA TRP A 96 -7.50 0.87 -15.25
C TRP A 96 -6.81 1.95 -16.06
N ILE A 97 -5.54 1.77 -16.41
CA ILE A 97 -4.76 2.77 -17.15
C ILE A 97 -5.28 2.95 -18.56
N GLU A 98 -5.80 1.91 -19.21
CA GLU A 98 -6.40 1.98 -20.54
C GLU A 98 -7.90 2.37 -20.52
N ALA A 99 -8.53 2.43 -19.33
CA ALA A 99 -9.99 2.56 -19.15
C ALA A 99 -10.77 1.49 -19.90
N LEU A 100 -10.31 0.26 -19.76
CA LEU A 100 -11.00 -0.94 -20.20
C LEU A 100 -11.65 -1.62 -19.00
N GLU A 101 -12.72 -2.37 -19.27
CA GLU A 101 -13.27 -3.28 -18.28
C GLU A 101 -12.45 -4.58 -18.26
N PRO A 102 -12.06 -5.09 -17.07
CA PRO A 102 -11.41 -6.38 -16.96
C PRO A 102 -12.38 -7.51 -17.32
N ASP A 103 -11.84 -8.64 -17.72
CA ASP A 103 -12.62 -9.86 -17.91
C ASP A 103 -13.35 -10.27 -16.61
N ALA A 104 -14.43 -11.04 -16.75
CA ALA A 104 -15.30 -11.41 -15.63
C ALA A 104 -14.55 -12.13 -14.49
N TRP A 105 -13.54 -12.94 -14.81
CA TRP A 105 -12.77 -13.69 -13.83
C TRP A 105 -11.82 -12.79 -13.03
N THR A 106 -11.09 -11.92 -13.73
CA THR A 106 -10.24 -10.88 -13.12
C THR A 106 -11.07 -9.94 -12.24
N ALA A 107 -12.24 -9.52 -12.72
CA ALA A 107 -13.16 -8.68 -11.98
C ALA A 107 -13.66 -9.35 -10.68
N ALA A 108 -14.13 -10.60 -10.77
CA ALA A 108 -14.62 -11.35 -9.62
C ALA A 108 -13.52 -11.56 -8.57
N ARG A 109 -12.29 -11.92 -8.99
CA ARG A 109 -11.16 -12.08 -8.08
C ARG A 109 -10.74 -10.79 -7.39
N GLY A 110 -10.68 -9.68 -8.14
CA GLY A 110 -10.37 -8.35 -7.59
C GLY A 110 -11.41 -7.89 -6.56
N ARG A 111 -12.69 -8.04 -6.87
CA ARG A 111 -13.80 -7.71 -5.96
C ARG A 111 -13.77 -8.54 -4.69
N ARG A 112 -13.52 -9.84 -4.78
CA ARG A 112 -13.41 -10.72 -3.61
C ARG A 112 -12.29 -10.29 -2.66
N ILE A 113 -11.13 -9.89 -3.19
CA ILE A 113 -10.03 -9.39 -2.37
C ILE A 113 -10.43 -8.09 -1.67
N LEU A 114 -11.05 -7.16 -2.41
CA LEU A 114 -11.52 -5.90 -1.85
C LEU A 114 -12.59 -6.11 -0.75
N GLU A 115 -13.49 -7.06 -0.95
CA GLU A 115 -14.51 -7.44 0.04
C GLU A 115 -13.87 -7.94 1.34
N VAL A 116 -12.83 -8.79 1.25
CA VAL A 116 -12.08 -9.24 2.43
C VAL A 116 -11.42 -8.07 3.17
N GLU A 117 -10.81 -7.12 2.45
CA GLU A 117 -10.22 -5.92 3.05
C GLU A 117 -11.29 -5.08 3.77
N VAL A 118 -12.42 -4.81 3.11
CA VAL A 118 -13.52 -4.02 3.67
C VAL A 118 -14.11 -4.71 4.90
N GLN A 119 -14.36 -6.02 4.84
CA GLN A 119 -14.94 -6.76 5.94
C GLN A 119 -13.99 -6.80 7.14
N ARG A 120 -12.69 -6.97 6.90
CA ARG A 120 -11.68 -6.91 7.98
C ARG A 120 -11.62 -5.52 8.62
N CYS A 121 -11.63 -4.44 7.83
CA CYS A 121 -11.66 -3.10 8.39
C CYS A 121 -12.90 -2.89 9.27
N ARG A 122 -14.08 -3.32 8.82
CA ARG A 122 -15.32 -3.20 9.60
C ARG A 122 -15.31 -4.03 10.89
N ASN A 123 -14.80 -5.26 10.83
CA ASN A 123 -14.83 -6.18 11.97
C ASN A 123 -13.79 -5.87 13.04
N VAL A 124 -12.61 -5.40 12.62
CA VAL A 124 -11.46 -5.22 13.53
C VAL A 124 -11.41 -3.82 14.12
N MET A 125 -11.83 -2.80 13.35
CA MET A 125 -11.68 -1.41 13.76
C MET A 125 -12.79 -1.01 14.74
N HIS A 126 -12.51 -1.19 16.02
CA HIS A 126 -13.32 -0.71 17.14
C HIS A 126 -12.45 0.10 18.11
N TRP A 127 -13.07 0.99 18.90
CA TRP A 127 -12.39 1.86 19.87
C TRP A 127 -11.57 1.10 20.92
N GLN A 128 -11.91 -0.15 21.23
CA GLN A 128 -11.16 -0.99 22.18
C GLN A 128 -9.78 -1.41 21.69
N ARG A 129 -9.44 -1.19 20.41
CA ARG A 129 -8.06 -1.41 19.91
C ARG A 129 -7.12 -0.29 20.33
N GLU A 130 -7.64 0.84 20.81
CA GLU A 130 -6.83 1.97 21.24
C GLU A 130 -6.55 1.87 22.75
N TRP A 131 -5.32 1.49 23.11
CA TRP A 131 -4.88 1.44 24.50
C TRP A 131 -3.35 1.36 24.61
N PRO A 132 -2.63 2.27 25.26
CA PRO A 132 -3.11 3.55 25.79
C PRO A 132 -3.59 4.48 24.66
N ARG A 133 -4.18 5.62 25.04
CA ARG A 133 -4.68 6.61 24.07
C ARG A 133 -3.59 6.97 23.05
N GLY A 134 -3.95 6.97 21.77
CA GLY A 134 -3.03 7.21 20.66
C GLY A 134 -2.28 5.97 20.16
N VAL A 135 -2.44 4.78 20.79
CA VAL A 135 -1.77 3.54 20.36
C VAL A 135 -2.81 2.50 19.93
N LEU A 136 -2.81 2.13 18.66
CA LEU A 136 -3.69 1.10 18.08
C LEU A 136 -3.00 -0.26 18.04
N HIS A 137 -3.57 -1.22 18.74
CA HIS A 137 -3.13 -2.61 18.80
C HIS A 137 -3.77 -3.46 17.69
N LEU A 138 -3.03 -3.66 16.61
CA LEU A 138 -3.43 -4.44 15.42
C LEU A 138 -2.40 -5.56 15.13
N GLU A 139 -1.75 -6.11 16.15
CA GLU A 139 -0.72 -7.13 16.02
C GLU A 139 -1.24 -8.45 15.43
N ASP A 140 -2.54 -8.71 15.54
CA ASP A 140 -3.26 -9.81 14.89
C ASP A 140 -3.50 -9.58 13.39
N GLN A 141 -3.27 -8.36 12.91
CA GLN A 141 -3.48 -7.97 11.52
C GLN A 141 -2.16 -7.89 10.76
N PRO A 142 -2.13 -8.39 9.51
CA PRO A 142 -0.93 -8.30 8.70
C PRO A 142 -0.67 -6.85 8.28
N SER A 143 0.59 -6.48 8.14
CA SER A 143 1.00 -5.09 7.86
C SER A 143 0.38 -4.46 6.61
N TRP A 144 0.02 -5.28 5.60
CA TRP A 144 -0.63 -4.81 4.39
C TRP A 144 -2.04 -4.20 4.62
N MET A 145 -2.66 -4.49 5.77
CA MET A 145 -3.95 -3.95 6.18
C MET A 145 -3.86 -2.60 6.90
N ILE A 146 -2.67 -2.14 7.28
CA ILE A 146 -2.55 -0.97 8.16
C ILE A 146 -2.97 0.32 7.45
N ILE A 147 -2.61 0.51 6.18
CA ILE A 147 -3.06 1.68 5.41
C ILE A 147 -4.60 1.75 5.32
N PRO A 148 -5.34 0.70 4.88
CA PRO A 148 -6.80 0.77 4.85
C PRO A 148 -7.43 0.91 6.25
N MET A 149 -6.86 0.28 7.28
CA MET A 149 -7.35 0.41 8.66
C MET A 149 -7.18 1.82 9.23
N VAL A 150 -6.02 2.45 9.01
CA VAL A 150 -5.79 3.84 9.41
C VAL A 150 -6.70 4.79 8.66
N ARG A 151 -6.88 4.60 7.35
CA ARG A 151 -7.84 5.40 6.57
C ARG A 151 -9.26 5.23 7.11
N TYR A 152 -9.67 4.01 7.44
CA TYR A 152 -10.96 3.75 8.07
C TYR A 152 -11.09 4.47 9.42
N PHE A 153 -10.07 4.38 10.27
CA PHE A 153 -10.01 5.04 11.59
C PHE A 153 -10.10 6.57 11.49
N ARG A 154 -9.35 7.18 10.57
CA ARG A 154 -9.38 8.64 10.32
C ARG A 154 -10.77 9.12 9.86
N ASN A 155 -11.53 8.29 9.14
CA ASN A 155 -12.91 8.61 8.76
C ASN A 155 -13.88 8.60 9.95
N LEU A 156 -13.53 7.96 11.07
CA LEU A 156 -14.25 8.07 12.35
C LEU A 156 -13.93 9.39 13.10
N LYS A 157 -13.34 10.38 12.42
CA LYS A 157 -13.00 11.73 12.89
C LYS A 157 -11.91 11.80 13.97
N VAL A 158 -11.08 10.76 14.13
CA VAL A 158 -9.89 10.84 14.98
C VAL A 158 -8.77 11.56 14.24
N ARG A 159 -8.33 12.72 14.76
CA ARG A 159 -7.33 13.58 14.10
C ARG A 159 -5.96 13.62 14.78
N SER A 160 -5.81 13.11 16.00
CA SER A 160 -4.55 13.11 16.73
C SER A 160 -3.43 12.30 16.07
N ASP A 161 -2.19 12.51 16.48
CA ASP A 161 -1.12 11.53 16.21
C ASP A 161 -1.55 10.14 16.69
N ILE A 162 -1.23 9.11 15.89
CA ILE A 162 -1.48 7.72 16.26
C ILE A 162 -0.24 6.87 15.99
N GLU A 163 0.02 5.96 16.92
CA GLU A 163 0.91 4.84 16.73
C GLU A 163 0.09 3.59 16.45
N VAL A 164 0.59 2.73 15.57
CA VAL A 164 -0.06 1.46 15.25
C VAL A 164 0.95 0.35 15.41
N LEU A 165 0.60 -0.66 16.18
CA LEU A 165 1.37 -1.90 16.27
C LEU A 165 0.71 -2.93 15.36
N SER A 166 1.47 -3.51 14.44
CA SER A 166 0.97 -4.50 13.49
C SER A 166 1.75 -5.80 13.54
N GLY A 167 1.12 -6.87 13.04
CA GLY A 167 1.85 -8.06 12.64
C GLY A 167 2.76 -7.79 11.44
N GLY A 168 3.40 -8.85 10.96
CA GLY A 168 4.35 -8.76 9.86
C GLY A 168 3.74 -8.61 8.47
N HIS A 169 4.64 -8.38 7.52
CA HIS A 169 4.42 -8.45 6.10
C HIS A 169 4.68 -9.86 5.57
N ARG A 170 4.11 -10.20 4.41
CA ARG A 170 4.38 -11.47 3.72
C ARG A 170 5.87 -11.73 3.47
N LEU A 171 6.65 -10.65 3.30
CA LEU A 171 8.08 -10.68 3.02
C LEU A 171 8.95 -10.38 4.25
N LEU A 172 8.34 -10.06 5.39
CA LEU A 172 9.03 -9.67 6.63
C LEU A 172 8.10 -9.98 7.81
N PRO A 173 8.19 -11.19 8.40
CA PRO A 173 7.21 -11.69 9.39
C PRO A 173 7.23 -10.95 10.73
N GLU A 174 8.24 -10.14 11.00
CA GLU A 174 8.46 -9.38 12.22
C GLU A 174 7.36 -8.32 12.43
N ARG A 175 7.08 -8.03 13.71
CA ARG A 175 6.08 -7.01 14.07
C ARG A 175 6.58 -5.62 13.68
N MET A 176 5.67 -4.73 13.39
CA MET A 176 6.00 -3.37 12.94
C MET A 176 5.28 -2.33 13.79
N GLN A 177 5.98 -1.25 14.10
CA GLN A 177 5.41 -0.04 14.68
C GLN A 177 5.33 1.04 13.61
N TRP A 178 4.18 1.67 13.49
CA TRP A 178 3.91 2.72 12.53
C TRP A 178 3.58 4.01 13.29
N SER A 179 4.20 5.12 12.89
CA SER A 179 3.87 6.44 13.42
C SER A 179 3.15 7.25 12.34
N PHE A 180 1.91 7.66 12.61
CA PHE A 180 1.11 8.50 11.73
C PHE A 180 0.89 9.88 12.37
N PRO A 181 1.33 10.97 11.69
CA PRO A 181 1.01 12.32 12.11
C PRO A 181 -0.49 12.60 12.11
N GLU A 182 -0.87 13.67 12.81
CA GLU A 182 -2.22 14.23 12.84
C GLU A 182 -2.80 14.37 11.44
N SER A 183 -4.02 13.83 11.27
CA SER A 183 -4.78 13.83 10.01
C SER A 183 -4.07 13.21 8.80
N SER A 184 -2.87 12.65 8.94
CA SER A 184 -2.15 11.96 7.87
C SER A 184 -2.65 10.52 7.72
N ILE A 185 -2.66 10.06 6.47
CA ILE A 185 -2.88 8.66 6.09
C ILE A 185 -1.58 7.95 5.69
N THR A 186 -0.48 8.70 5.66
CA THR A 186 0.85 8.18 5.29
C THR A 186 1.72 8.14 6.55
N PRO A 187 2.42 7.01 6.81
CA PRO A 187 3.24 6.88 8.00
C PRO A 187 4.50 7.74 7.89
N LYS A 188 4.79 8.52 8.94
CA LYS A 188 6.04 9.28 9.07
C LYS A 188 7.24 8.35 9.30
N LYS A 189 7.02 7.26 10.03
CA LYS A 189 8.05 6.29 10.40
C LYS A 189 7.45 4.90 10.50
N VAL A 190 8.22 3.91 10.07
CA VAL A 190 7.92 2.49 10.28
C VAL A 190 9.19 1.83 10.82
N SER A 191 9.09 1.12 11.94
CA SER A 191 10.19 0.39 12.56
C SER A 191 9.80 -1.06 12.81
N ILE A 192 10.79 -1.95 12.72
CA ILE A 192 10.63 -3.34 13.13
C ILE A 192 10.70 -3.38 14.66
N ILE A 193 9.82 -4.17 15.26
CA ILE A 193 9.85 -4.46 16.70
C ILE A 193 10.52 -5.82 16.85
N ASP A 194 11.81 -5.82 17.18
CA ASP A 194 12.51 -7.06 17.48
C ASP A 194 12.10 -7.59 18.87
N CYS A 195 12.00 -8.91 18.99
CA CYS A 195 11.74 -9.58 20.27
C CYS A 195 12.86 -9.36 21.32
N SER A 196 13.96 -8.71 20.95
CA SER A 196 15.09 -8.31 21.80
C SER A 196 14.99 -6.88 22.38
N GLY A 197 14.01 -6.08 21.97
CA GLY A 197 13.81 -4.72 22.48
C GLY A 197 14.72 -3.63 21.88
N GLU A 198 15.46 -3.94 20.81
CA GLU A 198 16.24 -2.94 20.07
C GLU A 198 15.43 -2.42 18.86
N PHE A 199 15.35 -1.09 18.72
CA PHE A 199 14.57 -0.41 17.70
C PHE A 199 15.45 0.02 16.52
N GLU A 200 15.30 -0.61 15.35
CA GLU A 200 15.83 -0.04 14.11
C GLU A 200 14.82 0.95 13.51
N ALA A 201 15.14 2.24 13.65
CA ALA A 201 14.34 3.35 13.16
C ALA A 201 14.65 3.64 11.69
N PHE A 202 13.71 3.37 10.77
CA PHE A 202 13.78 3.87 9.40
C PHE A 202 12.88 5.10 9.23
N THR A 203 13.50 6.28 9.10
CA THR A 203 12.81 7.54 8.76
C THR A 203 13.09 7.88 7.31
N ASP A 204 12.05 7.99 6.49
CA ASP A 204 12.12 8.66 5.20
C ASP A 204 10.96 9.65 5.06
N ASN A 205 11.30 10.90 4.77
CA ASN A 205 10.36 12.00 4.54
C ASN A 205 9.38 11.65 3.41
N ILE A 206 8.08 11.69 3.72
CA ILE A 206 6.99 11.53 2.77
C ILE A 206 6.98 12.73 1.81
N ILE A 207 7.23 12.50 0.53
CA ILE A 207 6.77 13.40 -0.53
C ILE A 207 5.97 12.57 -1.53
N LEU A 208 4.65 12.63 -1.40
CA LEU A 208 3.66 12.87 -2.46
C LEU A 208 2.25 12.75 -1.84
N ALA A 209 1.86 13.76 -1.07
CA ALA A 209 0.47 14.01 -0.68
C ALA A 209 0.24 15.52 -0.67
N ALA A 210 -0.01 16.07 -1.86
CA ALA A 210 -0.65 17.37 -2.03
C ALA A 210 -1.24 17.44 -3.44
N VAL A 211 -2.44 16.86 -3.60
CA VAL A 211 -3.64 17.44 -4.23
C VAL A 211 -4.85 16.66 -3.71
#